data_AF-A0A2X3JBP6-F1
#
_entry.id   AF-A0A2X3JBP6-F1
#
_cell.length_a   1.000
_cell.length_b   1.000
_cell.length_c   1.000
_cell.angle_alpha   90.00
_cell.angle_beta   90.00
_cell.angle_gamma   90.00
#
_symmetry.space_group_name_H-M   'P 1'
#
loop_
_entity.id
_entity.type
_entity.pdbx_description
1 polymer ?
#
loop_
_entity_poly.entity_id
_entity_poly.type
_entity_poly.pdbx_seq_one_letter_code
_entity_poly.pdbx_strand_id
1 'polypeptide(L)'
;MKPLIDPIGTADGLFHGKNTQTGELATIVTPKYANDNQAAMLSTQREILTILTAAGIKPNEATNDQFLTALKKVFLTTDDTRLNNLLHSDKNLSDVKDKAAARTSLELKGAAVLDVGKVAGTVAAG
;
A
#
# COMPACT_ATOMS: atom_id res chain seq x y z
N MET A 1 -5.05 -13.11 -7.28
CA MET A 1 -3.71 -13.16 -7.92
C MET A 1 -3.19 -14.57 -7.79
N LYS A 2 -2.59 -15.14 -8.84
CA LYS A 2 -1.97 -16.46 -8.73
C LYS A 2 -0.72 -16.40 -7.85
N PRO A 3 -0.36 -17.48 -7.12
CA PRO A 3 1.01 -17.68 -6.66
C PRO A 3 2.01 -17.50 -7.82
N LEU A 4 3.30 -17.30 -7.52
CA LEU A 4 4.33 -17.19 -8.56
C LEU A 4 4.14 -18.33 -9.56
N ILE A 5 3.91 -17.99 -10.83
CA ILE A 5 3.70 -19.01 -11.85
C ILE A 5 5.01 -19.79 -11.98
N ASP A 6 4.93 -21.12 -11.96
CA ASP A 6 6.12 -21.95 -12.17
C ASP A 6 6.70 -21.70 -13.57
N PRO A 7 8.03 -21.71 -13.73
CA PRO A 7 8.64 -21.75 -15.06
C PRO A 7 8.12 -22.93 -15.90
N ILE A 8 8.43 -22.94 -17.20
CA ILE A 8 8.02 -24.07 -18.04
C ILE A 8 8.71 -25.36 -17.52
N GLY A 9 8.01 -26.49 -17.55
CA GLY A 9 8.47 -27.75 -16.93
C GLY A 9 9.62 -28.48 -17.65
N THR A 10 10.54 -27.76 -18.26
CA THR A 10 11.79 -28.28 -18.82
C THR A 10 12.89 -28.31 -17.75
N ALA A 11 13.94 -29.09 -17.98
CA ALA A 11 15.03 -29.27 -17.00
C ALA A 11 15.74 -27.96 -16.62
N ASP A 12 15.78 -26.99 -17.53
CA ASP A 12 16.35 -25.66 -17.36
C ASP A 12 15.29 -24.56 -17.14
N GLY A 13 14.00 -24.90 -17.19
CA GLY A 13 12.92 -23.93 -17.09
C GLY A 13 12.79 -23.00 -18.30
N LEU A 14 13.38 -23.36 -19.45
CA LEU A 14 13.37 -22.59 -20.69
C LEU A 14 12.56 -23.28 -21.79
N PHE A 15 11.98 -22.48 -22.68
CA PHE A 15 11.44 -22.97 -23.95
C PHE A 15 12.58 -23.48 -24.84
N HIS A 16 12.35 -24.59 -25.56
CA HIS A 16 13.25 -25.11 -26.61
C HIS A 16 12.54 -25.14 -27.96
N GLY A 17 13.26 -24.89 -29.04
CA GLY A 17 12.68 -24.81 -30.38
C GLY A 17 12.65 -26.17 -31.09
N LYS A 18 11.58 -26.45 -31.85
CA LYS A 18 11.61 -27.41 -32.97
C LYS A 18 10.92 -26.74 -34.17
N ASN A 19 11.58 -26.67 -35.32
CA ASN A 19 10.96 -26.16 -36.56
C ASN A 19 11.22 -27.16 -37.69
N THR A 20 10.17 -27.69 -38.33
CA THR A 20 10.34 -28.66 -39.43
C THR A 20 9.24 -28.70 -40.51
N GLN A 21 8.26 -27.78 -40.61
CA GLN A 21 7.02 -28.19 -41.29
C GLN A 21 6.25 -27.34 -42.32
N THR A 22 6.44 -26.03 -42.57
CA THR A 22 5.39 -25.36 -43.40
C THR A 22 5.83 -24.43 -44.52
N GLY A 23 7.03 -23.85 -44.53
CA GLY A 23 7.46 -22.98 -45.64
C GLY A 23 6.62 -21.70 -45.87
N GLU A 24 5.60 -21.43 -45.05
CA GLU A 24 4.87 -20.15 -45.01
C GLU A 24 5.63 -19.10 -44.19
N LEU A 25 5.42 -17.82 -44.52
CA LEU A 25 5.93 -16.66 -43.76
C LEU A 25 5.20 -16.53 -42.41
N ALA A 26 5.45 -17.44 -41.47
CA ALA A 26 5.08 -17.28 -40.07
C ALA A 26 6.24 -16.65 -39.30
N THR A 27 5.96 -15.67 -38.44
CA THR A 27 6.96 -15.21 -37.47
C THR A 27 7.15 -16.30 -36.42
N ILE A 28 8.21 -17.09 -36.56
CA ILE A 28 8.56 -18.12 -35.59
C ILE A 28 8.87 -17.44 -34.26
N VAL A 29 8.07 -17.71 -33.24
CA VAL A 29 8.40 -17.30 -31.86
C VAL A 29 9.62 -18.10 -31.44
N THR A 30 10.76 -17.43 -31.34
CA THR A 30 12.00 -18.07 -30.94
C THR A 30 11.96 -18.41 -29.45
N PRO A 31 12.67 -19.47 -29.01
CA PRO A 31 12.92 -19.74 -27.60
C PRO A 31 13.37 -18.51 -26.81
N LYS A 32 14.28 -17.72 -27.39
CA LYS A 32 14.74 -16.46 -26.78
C LYS A 32 13.58 -15.52 -26.47
N TYR A 33 12.73 -15.23 -27.46
CA TYR A 33 11.59 -14.33 -27.25
C TYR A 33 10.62 -14.87 -26.18
N ALA A 34 10.31 -16.17 -26.21
CA ALA A 34 9.43 -16.79 -25.22
C ALA A 34 10.02 -16.74 -23.80
N ASN A 35 11.32 -17.03 -23.67
CA ASN A 35 12.05 -16.95 -22.40
C ASN A 35 12.11 -15.51 -21.87
N ASP A 36 12.40 -14.52 -22.74
CA ASP A 36 12.44 -13.10 -22.35
C ASP A 36 11.07 -12.62 -21.84
N ASN A 37 9.97 -13.01 -22.50
CA ASN A 37 8.61 -12.69 -22.06
C ASN A 37 8.23 -13.38 -20.75
N GLN A 38 8.59 -14.65 -20.58
CA GLN A 38 8.39 -15.38 -19.32
C GLN A 38 9.16 -14.71 -18.18
N ALA A 39 10.42 -14.35 -18.40
CA ALA A 39 11.24 -13.66 -17.42
C ALA A 39 10.62 -12.30 -17.03
N ALA A 40 10.13 -11.51 -17.99
CA ALA A 40 9.46 -10.24 -17.72
C ALA A 40 8.18 -10.41 -16.90
N MET A 41 7.36 -11.42 -17.22
CA MET A 41 6.12 -11.71 -16.49
C MET A 41 6.41 -12.15 -15.05
N LEU A 42 7.37 -13.06 -14.87
CA LEU A 42 7.78 -13.53 -13.54
C LEU A 42 8.40 -12.40 -12.71
N SER A 43 9.23 -11.56 -13.33
CA SER A 43 9.82 -10.39 -12.67
C SER A 43 8.73 -9.45 -12.12
N THR A 44 7.76 -9.09 -12.96
CA THR A 44 6.62 -8.24 -12.55
C THR A 44 5.78 -8.89 -11.45
N GLN A 45 5.52 -10.21 -11.55
CA GLN A 45 4.80 -10.93 -10.49
C GLN A 45 5.54 -10.92 -9.15
N ARG A 46 6.86 -11.07 -9.15
CA ARG A 46 7.68 -11.02 -7.93
C ARG A 46 7.57 -9.68 -7.23
N GLU A 47 7.64 -8.57 -7.97
CA GLU A 47 7.46 -7.22 -7.40
C GLU A 47 6.11 -7.05 -6.72
N ILE A 48 5.04 -7.52 -7.35
CA ILE A 48 3.69 -7.45 -6.77
C ILE A 48 3.58 -8.37 -5.54
N LEU A 49 4.17 -9.58 -5.58
CA LEU A 49 4.20 -10.51 -4.45
C LEU A 49 4.95 -9.93 -3.23
N THR A 50 6.01 -9.15 -3.45
CA THR A 50 6.71 -8.42 -2.39
C THR A 50 5.78 -7.44 -1.69
N ILE A 51 4.95 -6.70 -2.43
CA ILE A 51 3.97 -5.75 -1.86
C ILE A 51 2.87 -6.50 -1.09
N LEU A 52 2.34 -7.60 -1.62
CA LEU A 52 1.38 -8.45 -0.93
C LEU A 52 1.96 -8.98 0.40
N THR A 53 3.21 -9.45 0.38
CA THR A 53 3.90 -9.97 1.56
C THR A 53 4.12 -8.88 2.61
N ALA A 54 4.53 -7.67 2.19
CA ALA A 54 4.64 -6.51 3.09
C ALA A 54 3.30 -6.14 3.74
N ALA A 55 2.19 -6.33 3.03
CA ALA A 55 0.85 -6.19 3.57
C ALA A 55 0.38 -7.39 4.43
N GLY A 56 1.16 -8.48 4.54
CA GLY A 56 0.75 -9.72 5.20
C GLY A 56 -0.39 -10.45 4.48
N ILE A 57 -0.54 -10.26 3.17
CA ILE A 57 -1.57 -10.87 2.33
C ILE A 57 -0.94 -12.02 1.54
N LYS A 58 -1.52 -13.21 1.63
CA LYS A 58 -1.13 -14.36 0.78
C LYS A 58 -1.88 -14.32 -0.55
N PRO A 59 -1.24 -14.64 -1.69
CA PRO A 59 -1.92 -14.75 -2.98
C PRO A 59 -3.09 -15.75 -2.94
N ASN A 60 -4.20 -15.39 -3.57
CA ASN A 60 -5.40 -16.21 -3.69
C ASN A 60 -6.01 -16.02 -5.09
N GLU A 61 -6.07 -17.11 -5.85
CA GLU A 61 -6.56 -17.08 -7.23
C GLU A 61 -8.03 -16.67 -7.34
N ALA A 62 -8.84 -16.96 -6.33
CA ALA A 62 -10.26 -16.63 -6.32
C ALA A 62 -10.54 -15.12 -6.09
N THR A 63 -9.49 -14.32 -5.85
CA THR A 63 -9.62 -12.89 -5.51
C THR A 63 -8.83 -12.01 -6.50
N ASN A 64 -9.45 -10.91 -6.94
CA ASN A 64 -8.92 -10.05 -8.00
C ASN A 64 -8.50 -8.65 -7.51
N ASP A 65 -8.62 -8.35 -6.23
CA ASP A 65 -8.37 -7.03 -5.63
C ASP A 65 -7.15 -7.01 -4.68
N GLN A 66 -6.47 -8.14 -4.52
CA GLN A 66 -5.40 -8.31 -3.52
C GLN A 66 -4.27 -7.29 -3.63
N PHE A 67 -3.89 -6.89 -4.84
CA PHE A 67 -2.86 -5.88 -5.05
C PHE A 67 -3.31 -4.50 -4.55
N LEU A 68 -4.53 -4.10 -4.90
CA LEU A 68 -5.09 -2.85 -4.40
C LEU A 68 -5.23 -2.87 -2.87
N THR A 69 -5.69 -3.99 -2.32
CA THR A 69 -5.80 -4.17 -0.86
C THR A 69 -4.43 -4.10 -0.19
N ALA A 70 -3.40 -4.69 -0.79
CA ALA A 70 -2.03 -4.63 -0.28
C ALA A 70 -1.49 -3.20 -0.30
N LEU A 71 -1.66 -2.46 -1.39
CA LEU A 71 -1.26 -1.05 -1.49
C LEU A 71 -1.97 -0.20 -0.43
N LYS A 72 -3.30 -0.34 -0.30
CA LYS A 72 -4.05 0.35 0.75
C LYS A 72 -3.50 0.02 2.13
N LYS A 73 -3.16 -1.23 2.40
CA LYS A 73 -2.61 -1.61 3.70
C LYS A 73 -1.21 -1.05 3.92
N VAL A 74 -0.29 -1.21 2.97
CA VAL A 74 1.09 -0.70 3.08
C VAL A 74 1.13 0.83 3.25
N PHE A 75 0.21 1.56 2.61
CA PHE A 75 0.23 3.03 2.60
C PHE A 75 -0.79 3.71 3.50
N LEU A 76 -1.84 3.01 3.96
CA LEU A 76 -2.95 3.59 4.74
C LEU A 76 -3.17 2.88 6.08
N THR A 77 -2.31 1.94 6.49
CA THR A 77 -2.37 1.45 7.88
C THR A 77 -2.10 2.60 8.83
N THR A 78 -2.91 2.66 9.89
CA THR A 78 -2.84 3.65 10.98
C THR A 78 -1.52 3.60 11.77
N ASP A 79 -0.70 2.57 11.59
CA ASP A 79 0.63 2.43 12.21
C ASP A 79 1.74 3.09 11.39
N ASP A 80 1.41 3.71 10.26
CA ASP A 80 2.36 4.56 9.56
C ASP A 80 2.70 5.76 10.46
N THR A 81 3.92 5.75 10.97
CA THR A 81 4.45 6.79 11.86
C THR A 81 4.35 8.20 11.29
N ARG A 82 4.23 8.36 9.97
CA ARG A 82 3.95 9.64 9.33
C ARG A 82 2.57 10.18 9.72
N LEU A 83 1.58 9.30 9.90
CA LEU A 83 0.22 9.64 10.33
C LEU A 83 0.10 9.93 11.82
N ASN A 84 0.98 9.40 12.67
CA ASN A 84 0.94 9.63 14.13
C ASN A 84 1.08 11.10 14.56
N ASN A 85 1.53 11.98 13.66
CA ASN A 85 1.65 13.41 13.94
C ASN A 85 0.54 14.26 13.27
N LEU A 86 -0.39 13.64 12.53
CA LEU A 86 -1.57 14.34 12.02
C LEU A 86 -2.66 14.39 13.08
N LEU A 87 -3.51 15.41 13.02
CA LEU A 87 -4.73 15.49 13.81
C LEU A 87 -5.85 14.77 13.09
N HIS A 88 -6.56 13.91 13.82
CA HIS A 88 -7.66 13.12 13.31
C HIS A 88 -9.00 13.79 13.66
N SER A 89 -9.87 13.98 12.67
CA SER A 89 -11.14 14.69 12.86
C SER A 89 -12.11 13.98 13.82
N ASP A 90 -12.07 12.65 13.89
CA ASP A 90 -12.88 11.85 14.83
C ASP A 90 -12.40 11.98 16.28
N LYS A 91 -11.16 12.45 16.50
CA LYS A 91 -10.58 12.64 17.83
C LYS A 91 -10.90 14.01 18.42
N ASN A 92 -11.52 14.92 17.67
CA ASN A 92 -11.90 16.25 18.14
C ASN A 92 -10.75 16.95 18.90
N LEU A 93 -9.54 16.93 18.33
CA LEU A 93 -8.32 17.54 18.89
C LEU A 93 -7.81 16.92 20.21
N SER A 94 -8.39 15.83 20.70
CA SER A 94 -7.90 15.14 21.91
C SER A 94 -6.49 14.56 21.73
N ASP A 95 -6.12 14.29 20.48
CA ASP A 95 -4.85 13.79 19.95
C ASP A 95 -3.81 14.88 19.68
N VAL A 96 -4.10 16.16 19.97
CA VAL A 96 -3.06 17.20 19.98
C VAL A 96 -1.97 16.82 20.98
N LYS A 97 -0.75 16.63 20.46
CA LYS A 97 0.44 16.18 21.21
C LYS A 97 0.83 17.12 22.35
N ASP A 98 0.90 18.42 22.06
CA ASP A 98 1.16 19.47 23.04
C ASP A 98 0.02 20.49 23.04
N LYS A 99 -0.94 20.25 23.93
CA LYS A 99 -2.12 21.12 24.09
C LYS A 99 -1.73 22.52 24.57
N ALA A 100 -0.65 22.68 25.32
CA ALA A 100 -0.23 23.97 25.84
C ALA A 100 0.39 24.82 24.73
N ALA A 101 1.34 24.26 23.98
CA ALA A 101 1.93 24.93 22.82
C ALA A 101 0.87 25.30 21.78
N ALA A 102 -0.09 24.39 21.49
CA ALA A 102 -1.18 24.67 20.56
C ALA A 102 -2.02 25.89 20.98
N ARG A 103 -2.36 26.02 22.29
CA ARG A 103 -3.07 27.20 22.81
C ARG A 103 -2.24 28.48 22.64
N THR A 104 -0.95 28.43 22.98
CA THR A 104 -0.04 29.58 22.82
C THR A 104 0.07 30.02 21.37
N SER A 105 0.22 29.10 20.42
CA SER A 105 0.30 29.41 18.99
C SER A 105 -0.97 30.01 18.42
N LEU A 106 -2.13 29.67 19.00
CA LEU A 106 -3.42 30.27 18.65
C LEU A 106 -3.71 31.56 19.42
N GLU A 107 -2.75 32.05 20.21
CA GLU A 107 -2.88 33.22 21.10
C GLU A 107 -4.05 33.10 22.09
N LEU A 108 -4.46 31.87 22.37
CA LEU A 108 -5.45 31.55 23.38
C LEU A 108 -4.78 31.73 24.75
N LYS A 109 -5.01 32.89 25.35
CA LYS A 109 -4.53 33.25 26.69
C LYS A 109 -5.15 32.35 27.77
N GLY A 110 -4.99 32.70 29.06
CA GLY A 110 -5.50 31.92 30.20
C GLY A 110 -7.00 31.55 30.15
N ALA A 111 -7.80 32.34 29.41
CA ALA A 111 -9.23 32.09 29.21
C ALA A 111 -9.57 30.69 28.64
N ALA A 112 -8.67 30.06 27.89
CA ALA A 112 -8.90 28.72 27.32
C ALA A 112 -8.67 27.56 28.30
N VAL A 113 -8.18 27.85 29.51
CA VAL A 113 -7.90 26.83 30.56
C VAL A 113 -8.79 27.05 31.79
N LEU A 114 -9.31 28.27 31.98
CA LEU A 114 -10.25 28.58 33.05
C LEU A 114 -11.60 27.90 32.81
N ASP A 115 -12.20 27.40 33.89
CA ASP A 115 -13.56 26.87 33.87
C ASP A 115 -14.54 27.93 33.34
N VAL A 116 -15.63 27.50 32.71
CA VAL A 116 -16.75 28.41 32.45
C VAL A 116 -17.30 28.94 33.78
N GLY A 117 -17.75 30.19 33.80
CA GLY A 117 -18.34 30.77 35.00
C GLY A 117 -19.51 29.92 35.50
N LYS A 118 -19.60 29.70 36.81
CA LYS A 118 -20.68 28.88 37.41
C LYS A 118 -22.07 29.50 37.21
N VAL A 119 -22.15 30.78 36.88
CA VAL A 119 -23.40 31.49 36.56
C VAL A 119 -23.63 31.43 35.05
N ALA A 120 -24.81 30.95 34.63
CA ALA A 120 -25.20 30.91 33.23
C ALA A 120 -25.03 32.29 32.56
N GLY A 121 -24.36 32.33 31.41
CA GLY A 121 -24.07 33.58 30.68
C GLY A 121 -22.84 34.36 31.17
N THR A 122 -22.06 33.82 32.11
CA THR A 122 -20.80 34.44 32.56
C THR A 122 -19.59 33.61 32.12
N VAL A 123 -18.53 34.29 31.68
CA VAL A 123 -17.21 33.69 31.49
C VAL A 123 -16.40 33.88 32.78
N ALA A 124 -15.52 32.94 33.14
CA ALA A 124 -14.58 33.19 34.22
C ALA A 124 -13.68 34.38 33.82
N ALA A 125 -13.48 35.31 34.76
CA ALA A 125 -12.55 36.42 34.54
C ALA A 125 -11.14 35.83 34.37
N GLY A 126 -10.53 36.13 33.22
CA GLY A 126 -9.17 35.74 32.86
C GLY A 126 -8.11 36.57 33.56
#